data_AF-A0A0J8RLL1-F1
#
_entry.id   AF-A0A0J8RLL1-F1
#
_cell.length_a   1.000
_cell.length_b   1.000
_cell.length_c   1.000
_cell.angle_alpha   90.00
_cell.angle_beta   90.00
_cell.angle_gamma   90.00
#
_symmetry.space_group_name_H-M   'P 1'
#
loop_
_entity.id
_entity.type
_entity.pdbx_description
1 polymer ?
#
loop_
_entity_poly.entity_id
_entity_poly.type
_entity_poly.pdbx_seq_one_letter_code
_entity_poly.pdbx_strand_id
1 'polypeptide(L)'
;MADNAYSQVILGDFSADSEPFSNRHQPLCRDPEGWGPISSGRYDFTPCFMDTWILFVSVWGLLMGAGALWLLLRRRTAQPVQKNWHFYAKLSLIWVIFFLVALQASLQVESFPGVWFQDFRFWSTILLLASLVVIYMAQYYEHWRSRQPNGVVLFYWVFYIIAHAVKLRSLISRKAYQDRLPYFVIFNVNLGVAILEFVLEYMVPKKQSAYDALGDEDECPYEYADIFSVLTFSWMTPLMKYGYKNFLTHDDLWNLRKRDTTRVTGDQLEKVWDAELKKKGPSLWRALFKAFGGPYFRGALVKTWSDIFAFAQPQLLRFLILFIDSYRGENPQPVVRGLAIALGMFGVSVVQTICLHQYFQRAFETGMRVKSSLTAMIYTKSLKLSNEGRASKSTGDIVNYMAVDQQRLSDLAQFGMQLWSAPFQIVLCMVSLYQLVGLSMLAGIGPLILMMPLNGLIAKVMEKSPDQATAEPRIGRSD
;
A
#
# COMPACT_ATOMS: atom_id res chain seq x y z
N MET A 1 4.82 50.38 18.57
CA MET A 1 5.09 49.61 19.81
C MET A 1 4.09 48.45 20.01
N ALA A 2 3.46 47.94 18.94
CA ALA A 2 2.47 46.85 19.02
C ALA A 2 2.66 45.75 17.94
N ASP A 3 3.82 45.70 17.27
CA ASP A 3 4.08 44.71 16.21
C ASP A 3 5.08 43.60 16.60
N ASN A 4 5.70 43.67 17.78
CA ASN A 4 6.68 42.68 18.23
C ASN A 4 6.10 41.53 19.08
N ALA A 5 4.80 41.56 19.40
CA ALA A 5 4.19 40.58 20.31
C ALA A 5 3.62 39.33 19.60
N TYR A 6 3.39 39.38 18.27
CA TYR A 6 2.78 38.25 17.54
C TYR A 6 3.78 37.28 16.92
N SER A 7 5.06 37.66 16.76
CA SER A 7 6.10 36.73 16.29
C SER A 7 6.62 35.78 17.38
N GLN A 8 6.30 36.01 18.66
CA GLN A 8 6.78 35.18 19.77
C GLN A 8 5.89 33.99 20.15
N VAL A 9 4.74 33.80 19.49
CA VAL A 9 3.80 32.71 19.87
C VAL A 9 3.86 31.50 18.91
N ILE A 10 4.61 31.59 17.80
CA ILE A 10 4.75 30.49 16.81
C ILE A 10 6.16 29.84 16.81
N LEU A 11 7.12 30.44 17.51
CA LEU A 11 8.40 29.81 17.80
C LEU A 11 8.31 29.20 19.20
N GLY A 12 7.93 27.92 19.28
CA GLY A 12 8.34 27.13 20.44
C GLY A 12 9.86 27.16 20.47
N ASP A 13 10.43 27.65 21.57
CA ASP A 13 11.86 27.86 21.79
C ASP A 13 12.70 26.75 21.15
N PHE A 14 13.30 27.07 20.01
CA PHE A 14 14.49 26.40 19.50
C PHE A 14 15.62 27.42 19.65
N SER A 15 15.83 27.90 20.88
CA SER A 15 17.09 28.54 21.25
C SER A 15 18.18 27.50 21.02
N ALA A 16 19.13 27.84 20.16
CA ALA A 16 20.40 27.15 20.07
C ALA A 16 21.20 27.51 21.33
N ASP A 17 20.73 27.05 22.48
CA ASP A 17 21.55 26.98 23.68
C ASP A 17 22.55 25.86 23.43
N SER A 18 23.77 26.26 23.10
CA SER A 18 24.96 25.42 23.23
C SER A 18 25.16 25.10 24.70
N GLU A 19 24.28 24.26 25.28
CA GLU A 19 24.54 23.65 26.56
C GLU A 19 25.67 22.63 26.38
N PRO A 20 26.73 22.69 27.21
CA PRO A 20 27.78 21.69 27.18
C PRO A 20 27.16 20.33 27.51
N PHE A 21 27.46 19.31 26.68
CA PHE A 21 27.03 17.91 26.81
C PHE A 21 26.63 17.52 28.24
N SER A 22 25.36 17.74 28.59
CA SER A 22 24.80 17.27 29.85
C SER A 22 24.61 15.78 29.70
N ASN A 23 25.32 14.99 30.51
CA ASN A 23 25.21 13.54 30.66
C ASN A 23 23.82 13.13 31.21
N ARG A 24 22.72 13.58 30.59
CA ARG A 24 21.39 13.01 30.80
C ARG A 24 21.38 11.64 30.13
N HIS A 25 21.60 10.62 30.95
CA HIS A 25 21.47 9.23 30.55
C HIS A 25 20.03 8.99 30.07
N GLN A 26 19.83 9.02 28.75
CA GLN A 26 18.56 8.65 28.16
C GLN A 26 18.42 7.11 28.26
N PRO A 27 17.25 6.59 28.67
CA PRO A 27 17.07 5.14 28.75
C PRO A 27 17.27 4.54 27.36
N LEU A 28 17.97 3.40 27.30
CA LEU A 28 18.20 2.56 26.11
C LEU A 28 19.08 3.14 25.00
N CYS A 29 19.46 4.43 25.03
CA CYS A 29 20.45 5.01 24.08
C CYS A 29 21.54 5.72 24.87
N ARG A 30 22.74 5.15 24.91
CA ARG A 30 23.89 5.67 25.66
C ARG A 30 24.86 6.49 24.77
N ASP A 31 24.55 6.65 23.49
CA ASP A 31 25.30 7.55 22.62
C ASP A 31 25.06 9.02 23.04
N PRO A 32 26.11 9.85 23.06
CA PRO A 32 26.02 11.25 23.50
C PRO A 32 25.16 12.12 22.56
N GLU A 33 24.82 11.62 21.37
CA GLU A 33 23.94 12.28 20.39
C GLU A 33 22.42 12.07 20.69
N GLY A 34 22.06 11.12 21.56
CA GLY A 34 20.67 10.84 21.97
C GLY A 34 19.75 10.23 20.90
N TRP A 35 18.43 10.22 21.17
CA TRP A 35 17.38 9.67 20.29
C TRP A 35 16.92 10.57 19.14
N GLY A 36 17.41 11.82 19.07
CA GLY A 36 16.95 12.80 18.08
C GLY A 36 17.17 12.34 16.63
N PRO A 37 16.33 12.70 15.66
CA PRO A 37 16.53 12.28 14.27
C PRO A 37 17.77 12.92 13.62
N ILE A 38 18.26 14.07 14.11
CA ILE A 38 19.44 14.75 13.56
C ILE A 38 20.40 15.03 14.72
N SER A 39 21.69 14.73 14.54
CA SER A 39 22.73 15.04 15.52
C SER A 39 22.97 16.56 15.61
N SER A 40 23.14 17.09 16.82
CA SER A 40 23.35 18.53 17.07
C SER A 40 24.72 19.03 16.59
N GLY A 41 25.74 18.16 16.56
CA GLY A 41 27.09 18.49 16.13
C GLY A 41 27.44 18.01 14.72
N ARG A 42 26.60 17.17 14.11
CA ARG A 42 26.81 16.60 12.76
C ARG A 42 25.49 16.54 12.02
N TYR A 43 25.49 16.96 10.75
CA TYR A 43 24.28 16.94 9.91
C TYR A 43 23.92 15.53 9.38
N ASP A 44 23.92 14.54 10.26
CA ASP A 44 23.56 13.15 9.99
C ASP A 44 22.58 12.61 11.04
N PHE A 45 21.94 11.48 10.69
CA PHE A 45 21.07 10.78 11.61
C PHE A 45 21.85 10.33 12.86
N THR A 46 21.20 10.39 14.03
CA THR A 46 21.78 9.79 15.22
C THR A 46 21.77 8.27 15.08
N PRO A 47 22.72 7.56 15.69
CA PRO A 47 22.84 6.14 15.48
C PRO A 47 21.70 5.34 16.11
N CYS A 48 21.19 5.76 17.28
CA CYS A 48 20.03 5.13 17.89
C CYS A 48 18.79 5.27 17.01
N PHE A 49 18.60 6.42 16.36
CA PHE A 49 17.52 6.62 15.38
C PHE A 49 17.69 5.74 14.13
N MET A 50 18.91 5.51 13.66
CA MET A 50 19.16 4.59 12.53
C MET A 50 18.80 3.15 12.86
N ASP A 51 19.14 2.67 14.07
CA ASP A 51 18.81 1.32 14.48
C ASP A 51 17.30 1.12 14.73
N THR A 52 16.50 2.20 14.79
CA THR A 52 15.02 2.13 14.74
C THR A 52 14.53 1.62 13.38
N TRP A 53 15.20 1.95 12.27
CA TRP A 53 14.86 1.41 10.95
C TRP A 53 15.18 -0.08 10.86
N ILE A 54 16.27 -0.51 11.49
CA ILE A 54 16.60 -1.94 11.60
C ILE A 54 15.57 -2.64 12.48
N LEU A 55 15.18 -2.06 13.60
CA LEU A 55 14.10 -2.60 14.43
C LEU A 55 12.80 -2.73 13.63
N PHE A 56 12.44 -1.73 12.82
CA PHE A 56 11.27 -1.80 11.96
C PHE A 56 11.33 -3.01 11.00
N VAL A 57 12.48 -3.23 10.34
CA VAL A 57 12.71 -4.40 9.48
C VAL A 57 12.57 -5.70 10.27
N SER A 58 13.17 -5.77 11.47
CA SER A 58 13.11 -6.95 12.34
C SER A 58 11.68 -7.27 12.78
N VAL A 59 10.93 -6.26 13.22
CA VAL A 59 9.52 -6.41 13.65
C VAL A 59 8.63 -6.81 12.47
N TRP A 60 8.85 -6.24 11.29
CA TRP A 60 8.17 -6.66 10.07
C TRP A 60 8.44 -8.15 9.77
N GLY A 61 9.71 -8.56 9.76
CA GLY A 61 10.10 -9.94 9.51
C GLY A 61 9.53 -10.93 10.54
N LEU A 62 9.51 -10.56 11.83
CA LEU A 62 8.94 -11.40 12.89
C LEU A 62 7.42 -11.51 12.78
N LEU A 63 6.70 -10.39 12.75
CA LEU A 63 5.23 -10.40 12.80
C LEU A 63 4.62 -10.83 11.46
N MET A 64 4.98 -10.16 10.38
CA MET A 64 4.43 -10.45 9.06
C MET A 64 4.99 -11.76 8.51
N GLY A 65 6.27 -12.05 8.75
CA GLY A 65 6.88 -13.32 8.35
C GLY A 65 6.27 -14.52 9.08
N ALA A 66 6.05 -14.43 10.40
CA ALA A 66 5.35 -15.49 11.14
C ALA A 66 3.90 -15.63 10.69
N GLY A 67 3.20 -14.52 10.43
CA GLY A 67 1.85 -14.53 9.87
C GLY A 67 1.77 -15.19 8.48
N ALA A 68 2.74 -14.90 7.61
CA ALA A 68 2.84 -15.52 6.29
C ALA A 68 3.14 -17.02 6.40
N LEU A 69 4.10 -17.40 7.26
CA LEU A 69 4.41 -18.79 7.55
C LEU A 69 3.17 -19.55 8.08
N TRP A 70 2.45 -18.97 9.04
CA TRP A 70 1.23 -19.55 9.57
C TRP A 70 0.15 -19.73 8.49
N LEU A 71 -0.01 -18.75 7.59
CA LEU A 71 -0.96 -18.83 6.49
C LEU A 71 -0.57 -19.93 5.49
N LEU A 72 0.71 -20.03 5.12
CA LEU A 72 1.24 -21.09 4.29
C LEU A 72 1.05 -22.46 4.93
N LEU A 73 1.27 -22.56 6.24
CA LEU A 73 1.13 -23.82 6.99
C LEU A 73 -0.32 -24.29 7.09
N ARG A 74 -1.26 -23.36 7.29
CA ARG A 74 -2.67 -23.67 7.59
C ARG A 74 -3.60 -23.70 6.38
N ARG A 75 -3.36 -22.87 5.36
CA ARG A 75 -4.32 -22.65 4.25
C ARG A 75 -3.83 -23.14 2.88
N ARG A 76 -2.55 -23.48 2.72
CA ARG A 76 -1.97 -23.92 1.44
C ARG A 76 -1.58 -25.38 1.51
N THR A 77 -2.00 -26.15 0.51
CA THR A 77 -1.59 -27.54 0.31
C THR A 77 -0.18 -27.60 -0.26
N ALA A 78 0.59 -28.61 0.14
CA ALA A 78 1.92 -28.83 -0.40
C ALA A 78 1.81 -29.34 -1.85
N GLN A 79 2.56 -28.70 -2.74
CA GLN A 79 2.74 -29.08 -4.12
C GLN A 79 4.19 -29.54 -4.31
N PRO A 80 4.44 -30.74 -4.84
CA PRO A 80 5.79 -31.23 -5.06
C PRO A 80 6.42 -30.49 -6.24
N VAL A 81 7.33 -29.56 -5.94
CA VAL A 81 8.15 -28.85 -6.95
C VAL A 81 9.60 -29.30 -6.80
N GLN A 82 10.28 -29.56 -7.92
CA GLN A 82 11.68 -29.97 -7.92
C GLN A 82 12.57 -28.88 -7.28
N LYS A 83 13.52 -29.31 -6.45
CA LYS A 83 14.53 -28.41 -5.87
C LYS A 83 15.57 -28.09 -6.95
N ASN A 84 15.61 -26.84 -7.38
CA ASN A 84 16.59 -26.35 -8.35
C ASN A 84 17.79 -25.73 -7.63
N TRP A 85 18.88 -25.48 -8.37
CA TRP A 85 20.04 -24.73 -7.86
C TRP A 85 19.62 -23.40 -7.23
N HIS A 86 18.67 -22.70 -7.84
CA HIS A 86 18.11 -21.44 -7.36
C HIS A 86 17.51 -21.51 -5.95
N PHE A 87 16.87 -22.62 -5.59
CA PHE A 87 16.30 -22.83 -4.25
C PHE A 87 17.41 -22.89 -3.19
N TYR A 88 18.47 -23.66 -3.46
CA TYR A 88 19.60 -23.78 -2.55
C TYR A 88 20.44 -22.50 -2.48
N ALA A 89 20.61 -21.79 -3.61
CA ALA A 89 21.33 -20.53 -3.67
C ALA A 89 20.70 -19.50 -2.72
N LYS A 90 19.39 -19.26 -2.83
CA LYS A 90 18.65 -18.36 -1.94
C LYS A 90 18.81 -18.72 -0.46
N LEU A 91 18.57 -19.98 -0.15
CA LEU A 91 18.63 -20.47 1.22
C LEU A 91 20.03 -20.34 1.83
N SER A 92 21.07 -20.55 1.01
CA SER A 92 22.47 -20.38 1.43
C SER A 92 22.83 -18.91 1.65
N LEU A 93 22.33 -17.98 0.82
CA LEU A 93 22.60 -16.55 0.97
C LEU A 93 22.00 -16.01 2.27
N ILE A 94 20.83 -16.49 2.70
CA ILE A 94 20.25 -16.11 4.00
C ILE A 94 21.14 -16.56 5.17
N TRP A 95 21.70 -17.77 5.11
CA TRP A 95 22.66 -18.23 6.12
C TRP A 95 23.93 -17.38 6.11
N VAL A 96 24.46 -17.03 4.92
CA VAL A 96 25.60 -16.12 4.81
C VAL A 96 25.28 -14.77 5.47
N ILE A 97 24.11 -14.18 5.19
CA ILE A 97 23.66 -12.93 5.82
C ILE A 97 23.55 -13.10 7.33
N PHE A 98 22.97 -14.20 7.82
CA PHE A 98 22.85 -14.48 9.25
C PHE A 98 24.22 -14.52 9.93
N PHE A 99 25.19 -15.24 9.36
CA PHE A 99 26.55 -15.31 9.91
C PHE A 99 27.28 -13.96 9.84
N LEU A 100 27.09 -13.20 8.77
CA LEU A 100 27.67 -11.85 8.66
C LEU A 100 27.09 -10.91 9.72
N VAL A 101 25.77 -10.93 9.95
CA VAL A 101 25.13 -10.13 11.01
C VAL A 101 25.59 -10.57 12.40
N ALA A 102 25.71 -11.87 12.65
CA ALA A 102 26.23 -12.40 13.91
C ALA A 102 27.69 -11.96 14.16
N LEU A 103 28.53 -11.98 13.12
CA LEU A 103 29.91 -11.50 13.18
C LEU A 103 29.98 -9.97 13.40
N GLN A 104 29.06 -9.20 12.84
CA GLN A 104 28.95 -7.77 13.15
C GLN A 104 28.59 -7.53 14.61
N ALA A 105 27.65 -8.32 15.14
CA ALA A 105 27.26 -8.24 16.54
C ALA A 105 28.45 -8.57 17.47
N SER A 106 29.23 -9.60 17.16
CA SER A 106 30.41 -9.97 17.98
C SER A 106 31.47 -8.87 17.97
N LEU A 107 31.81 -8.31 16.79
CA LEU A 107 32.75 -7.19 16.68
C LEU A 107 32.26 -5.94 17.41
N GLN A 108 30.95 -5.72 17.44
CA GLN A 108 30.35 -4.62 18.19
C GLN A 108 30.47 -4.82 19.71
N VAL A 109 30.30 -6.05 20.21
CA VAL A 109 30.49 -6.38 21.63
C VAL A 109 31.96 -6.21 22.04
N GLU A 110 32.90 -6.67 21.22
CA GLU A 110 34.35 -6.49 21.47
C GLU A 110 34.76 -5.01 21.48
N SER A 111 34.14 -4.20 20.63
CA SER A 111 34.41 -2.75 20.57
C SER A 111 33.92 -2.01 21.83
N PHE A 112 32.94 -2.55 22.56
CA PHE A 112 32.29 -1.89 23.71
C PHE A 112 32.02 -2.88 24.88
N PRO A 113 33.08 -3.41 25.53
CA PRO A 113 32.99 -4.59 26.41
C PRO A 113 32.20 -4.38 27.72
N GLY A 114 31.84 -3.16 28.10
CA GLY A 114 31.13 -2.86 29.36
C GLY A 114 29.72 -2.28 29.23
N VAL A 115 29.25 -1.96 28.03
CA VAL A 115 27.98 -1.23 27.81
C VAL A 115 27.04 -1.88 26.79
N TRP A 116 27.44 -3.02 26.21
CA TRP A 116 26.74 -3.66 25.10
C TRP A 116 25.31 -4.13 25.45
N PHE A 117 25.06 -4.62 26.66
CA PHE A 117 23.74 -5.18 27.05
C PHE A 117 22.66 -4.10 27.25
N GLN A 118 23.07 -2.90 27.63
CA GLN A 118 22.17 -1.75 27.86
C GLN A 118 21.94 -0.92 26.59
N ASP A 119 22.67 -1.20 25.51
CA ASP A 119 22.57 -0.48 24.24
C ASP A 119 21.43 -1.06 23.37
N PHE A 120 20.51 -0.20 22.95
CA PHE A 120 19.42 -0.54 22.02
C PHE A 120 19.91 -1.20 20.74
N ARG A 121 21.12 -0.84 20.26
CA ARG A 121 21.71 -1.42 19.05
C ARG A 121 21.92 -2.94 19.12
N PHE A 122 22.25 -3.43 20.31
CA PHE A 122 22.46 -4.86 20.50
C PHE A 122 21.14 -5.62 20.34
N TRP A 123 20.09 -5.14 21.02
CA TRP A 123 18.76 -5.74 20.95
C TRP A 123 18.12 -5.65 19.56
N SER A 124 18.30 -4.55 18.83
CA SER A 124 17.82 -4.46 17.44
C SER A 124 18.48 -5.48 16.52
N THR A 125 19.77 -5.78 16.75
CA THR A 125 20.55 -6.79 16.02
C THR A 125 20.12 -8.22 16.37
N ILE A 126 19.87 -8.51 17.66
CA ILE A 126 19.33 -9.81 18.08
C ILE A 126 17.95 -10.06 17.47
N LEU A 127 17.07 -9.05 17.47
CA LEU A 127 15.78 -9.14 16.81
C LEU A 127 15.92 -9.32 15.29
N LEU A 128 16.93 -8.73 14.67
CA LEU A 128 17.22 -8.92 13.25
C LEU A 128 17.61 -10.38 12.96
N LEU A 129 18.49 -10.97 13.76
CA LEU A 129 18.86 -12.39 13.65
C LEU A 129 17.64 -13.31 13.81
N ALA A 130 16.78 -13.03 14.81
CA ALA A 130 15.53 -13.78 14.98
C ALA A 130 14.60 -13.62 13.76
N SER A 131 14.51 -12.42 13.18
CA SER A 131 13.71 -12.18 11.98
C SER A 131 14.23 -12.95 10.76
N LEU A 132 15.55 -13.07 10.59
CA LEU A 132 16.17 -13.85 9.50
C LEU A 132 15.82 -15.34 9.59
N VAL A 133 15.74 -15.90 10.80
CA VAL A 133 15.30 -17.29 11.00
C VAL A 133 13.84 -17.48 10.58
N VAL A 134 12.97 -16.52 10.90
CA VAL A 134 11.55 -16.57 10.47
C VAL A 134 11.43 -16.45 8.95
N ILE A 135 12.20 -15.54 8.33
CA ILE A 135 12.23 -15.37 6.87
C ILE A 135 12.76 -16.62 6.18
N TYR A 136 13.84 -17.22 6.70
CA TYR A 136 14.36 -18.50 6.23
C TYR A 136 13.27 -19.58 6.21
N MET A 137 12.52 -19.71 7.31
CA MET A 137 11.44 -20.69 7.41
C MET A 137 10.32 -20.38 6.42
N ALA A 138 9.92 -19.10 6.31
CA ALA A 138 8.91 -18.68 5.36
C ALA A 138 9.29 -19.05 3.92
N GLN A 139 10.51 -18.74 3.49
CA GLN A 139 11.00 -18.99 2.13
C GLN A 139 11.21 -20.49 1.85
N TYR A 140 11.64 -21.27 2.86
CA TYR A 140 11.73 -22.73 2.76
C TYR A 140 10.37 -23.37 2.50
N TYR A 141 9.35 -23.03 3.29
CA TYR A 141 8.01 -23.59 3.12
C TYR A 141 7.28 -23.04 1.89
N GLU A 142 7.58 -21.82 1.50
CA GLU A 142 7.02 -21.18 0.32
C GLU A 142 7.34 -21.94 -0.98
N HIS A 143 8.55 -22.48 -1.12
CA HIS A 143 8.94 -23.29 -2.30
C HIS A 143 7.97 -24.43 -2.59
N TRP A 144 7.44 -25.05 -1.53
CA TRP A 144 6.53 -26.20 -1.64
C TRP A 144 5.06 -25.82 -1.64
N ARG A 145 4.69 -24.64 -1.13
CA ARG A 145 3.28 -24.31 -0.83
C ARG A 145 2.76 -23.12 -1.61
N SER A 146 3.62 -22.40 -2.34
CA SER A 146 3.25 -21.21 -3.09
C SER A 146 3.83 -21.26 -4.50
N ARG A 147 2.98 -21.01 -5.50
CA ARG A 147 3.41 -20.80 -6.89
C ARG A 147 4.16 -19.48 -7.06
N GLN A 148 3.91 -18.53 -6.16
CA GLN A 148 4.43 -17.16 -6.23
C GLN A 148 5.48 -16.87 -5.16
N PRO A 149 6.44 -15.96 -5.45
CA PRO A 149 7.24 -15.30 -4.44
C PRO A 149 6.35 -14.66 -3.37
N ASN A 150 6.65 -14.89 -2.10
CA ASN A 150 5.87 -14.32 -1.00
C ASN A 150 6.15 -12.82 -0.89
N GLY A 151 5.09 -12.01 -1.05
CA GLY A 151 5.20 -10.56 -0.96
C GLY A 151 5.78 -10.05 0.36
N VAL A 152 5.58 -10.76 1.47
CA VAL A 152 6.16 -10.37 2.77
C VAL A 152 7.68 -10.47 2.77
N VAL A 153 8.22 -11.52 2.16
CA VAL A 153 9.68 -11.75 2.04
C VAL A 153 10.29 -10.73 1.07
N LEU A 154 9.63 -10.48 -0.06
CA LEU A 154 10.06 -9.43 -1.00
C LEU A 154 10.14 -8.04 -0.34
N PHE A 155 9.11 -7.63 0.42
CA PHE A 155 9.14 -6.37 1.15
C PHE A 155 10.18 -6.35 2.27
N TYR A 156 10.42 -7.48 2.94
CA TYR A 156 11.47 -7.58 3.95
C TYR A 156 12.84 -7.23 3.36
N TRP A 157 13.19 -7.79 2.19
CA TRP A 157 14.46 -7.47 1.53
C TRP A 157 14.54 -6.01 1.08
N VAL A 158 13.46 -5.44 0.54
CA VAL A 158 13.43 -4.01 0.18
C VAL A 158 13.67 -3.13 1.41
N PHE A 159 12.96 -3.38 2.52
CA PHE A 159 13.15 -2.60 3.74
C PHE A 159 14.54 -2.82 4.35
N TYR A 160 15.07 -4.04 4.30
CA TYR A 160 16.42 -4.37 4.74
C TYR A 160 17.46 -3.57 3.97
N ILE A 161 17.37 -3.55 2.64
CA ILE A 161 18.28 -2.80 1.77
C ILE A 161 18.19 -1.29 2.04
N ILE A 162 16.97 -0.74 2.16
CA ILE A 162 16.79 0.69 2.47
C ILE A 162 17.41 1.05 3.83
N ALA A 163 17.12 0.28 4.88
CA ALA A 163 17.67 0.53 6.22
C ALA A 163 19.21 0.44 6.23
N HIS A 164 19.78 -0.56 5.56
CA HIS A 164 21.23 -0.71 5.45
C HIS A 164 21.88 0.36 4.56
N ALA A 165 21.20 0.84 3.51
CA ALA A 165 21.69 1.94 2.68
C ALA A 165 21.75 3.26 3.47
N VAL A 166 20.73 3.54 4.29
CA VAL A 166 20.73 4.70 5.19
C VAL A 166 21.88 4.59 6.21
N LYS A 167 22.09 3.42 6.80
CA LYS A 167 23.20 3.17 7.73
C LYS A 167 24.57 3.24 7.05
N LEU A 168 24.70 2.77 5.80
CA LEU A 168 25.94 2.87 5.00
C LEU A 168 26.38 4.32 4.85
N ARG A 169 25.45 5.20 4.45
CA ARG A 169 25.74 6.63 4.29
C ARG A 169 26.34 7.22 5.57
N SER A 170 25.74 6.90 6.72
CA SER A 170 26.25 7.40 8.00
C SER A 170 27.61 6.81 8.37
N LEU A 171 27.84 5.52 8.11
CA LEU A 171 29.15 4.90 8.34
C LEU A 171 30.26 5.55 7.49
N ILE A 172 29.97 5.89 6.23
CA ILE A 172 30.89 6.61 5.35
C ILE A 172 31.19 8.01 5.91
N SER A 173 30.16 8.74 6.32
CA SER A 173 30.30 10.09 6.89
C SER A 173 31.13 10.09 8.18
N ARG A 174 30.95 9.07 9.03
CA ARG A 174 31.72 8.84 10.26
C ARG A 174 33.14 8.33 10.02
N LYS A 175 33.55 8.19 8.76
CA LYS A 175 34.85 7.60 8.37
C LYS A 175 35.13 6.27 9.04
N ALA A 176 34.10 5.44 9.23
CA ALA A 176 34.23 4.12 9.86
C ALA A 176 35.20 3.19 9.12
N TYR A 177 35.50 3.50 7.84
CA TYR A 177 36.52 2.82 7.04
C TYR A 177 37.96 3.04 7.57
N GLN A 178 38.22 4.09 8.35
CA GLN A 178 39.52 4.36 8.97
C GLN A 178 39.62 3.72 10.35
N ASP A 179 38.59 3.91 11.19
CA ASP A 179 38.64 3.50 12.59
C ASP A 179 38.33 2.00 12.80
N ARG A 180 37.42 1.43 12.00
CA ARG A 180 36.90 0.07 12.16
C ARG A 180 36.71 -0.63 10.82
N LEU A 181 37.83 -0.80 10.11
CA LEU A 181 37.87 -1.43 8.79
C LEU A 181 37.16 -2.80 8.74
N PRO A 182 37.37 -3.76 9.68
CA PRO A 182 36.71 -5.07 9.60
C PRO A 182 35.18 -4.98 9.64
N TYR A 183 34.64 -4.15 10.54
CA TYR A 183 33.19 -3.92 10.65
C TYR A 183 32.62 -3.31 9.37
N PHE A 184 33.32 -2.33 8.79
CA PHE A 184 32.89 -1.66 7.56
C PHE A 184 32.89 -2.61 6.36
N VAL A 185 33.91 -3.46 6.21
CA VAL A 185 33.98 -4.45 5.11
C VAL A 185 32.85 -5.46 5.23
N ILE A 186 32.64 -6.04 6.42
CA ILE A 186 31.55 -7.02 6.65
C ILE A 186 30.18 -6.38 6.37
N PHE A 187 30.00 -5.11 6.73
CA PHE A 187 28.76 -4.37 6.44
C PHE A 187 28.47 -4.23 4.95
N ASN A 188 29.48 -3.86 4.16
CA ASN A 188 29.31 -3.73 2.72
C ASN A 188 29.06 -5.09 2.04
N VAL A 189 29.74 -6.14 2.50
CA VAL A 189 29.49 -7.51 2.01
C VAL A 189 28.06 -7.94 2.34
N ASN A 190 27.60 -7.71 3.57
CA ASN A 190 26.23 -8.03 3.99
C ASN A 190 25.19 -7.32 3.11
N LEU A 191 25.37 -6.02 2.85
CA LEU A 191 24.49 -5.28 1.93
C LEU A 191 24.52 -5.85 0.51
N GLY A 192 25.69 -6.19 -0.03
CA GLY A 192 25.83 -6.79 -1.36
C GLY A 192 25.13 -8.14 -1.48
N VAL A 193 25.28 -9.01 -0.47
CA VAL A 193 24.61 -10.32 -0.42
C VAL A 193 23.09 -10.14 -0.30
N ALA A 194 22.60 -9.17 0.48
CA ALA A 194 21.17 -8.88 0.59
C ALA A 194 20.57 -8.35 -0.73
N ILE A 195 21.30 -7.52 -1.48
CA ILE A 195 20.89 -7.08 -2.82
C ILE A 195 20.83 -8.27 -3.78
N LEU A 196 21.83 -9.15 -3.74
CA LEU A 196 21.84 -10.37 -4.56
C LEU A 196 20.64 -11.28 -4.24
N GLU A 197 20.32 -11.46 -2.97
CA GLU A 197 19.15 -12.25 -2.53
C GLU A 197 17.84 -11.63 -3.06
N PHE A 198 17.67 -10.32 -2.95
CA PHE A 198 16.51 -9.62 -3.51
C PHE A 198 16.40 -9.82 -5.03
N VAL A 199 17.51 -9.63 -5.77
CA VAL A 199 17.54 -9.79 -7.23
C VAL A 199 17.20 -11.24 -7.61
N LEU A 200 17.73 -12.23 -6.88
CA LEU A 200 17.43 -13.63 -7.12
C LEU A 200 15.97 -13.99 -6.81
N GLU A 201 15.35 -13.38 -5.79
CA GLU A 201 13.93 -13.60 -5.49
C GLU A 201 13.02 -12.91 -6.50
N TYR A 202 13.37 -11.69 -6.93
CA TYR A 202 12.55 -10.88 -7.82
C TYR A 202 12.68 -11.27 -9.29
N MET A 203 13.89 -11.42 -9.82
CA MET A 203 14.10 -11.57 -11.27
C MET A 203 13.97 -13.01 -11.79
N VAL A 204 14.15 -14.01 -10.92
CA VAL A 204 14.12 -15.40 -11.35
C VAL A 204 12.75 -16.00 -11.04
N PRO A 205 11.87 -16.15 -12.05
CA PRO A 205 10.55 -16.71 -11.85
C PRO A 205 10.66 -18.16 -11.40
N LYS A 206 9.78 -18.56 -10.47
CA LYS A 206 9.69 -19.96 -10.05
C LYS A 206 9.16 -20.82 -11.19
N LYS A 207 9.84 -21.93 -11.48
CA LYS A 207 9.32 -22.93 -12.41
C LYS A 207 8.09 -23.61 -11.80
N GLN A 208 6.99 -23.65 -12.56
CA GLN A 208 5.78 -24.34 -12.16
C GLN A 208 5.97 -25.87 -12.20
N SER A 209 5.10 -26.61 -11.52
CA SER A 209 5.06 -28.07 -11.65
C SER A 209 4.63 -28.46 -13.06
N ALA A 210 5.09 -29.61 -13.57
CA ALA A 210 4.75 -30.08 -14.91
C ALA A 210 3.24 -30.33 -15.09
N TYR A 211 2.52 -30.63 -14.00
CA TYR A 211 1.07 -30.82 -14.02
C TYR A 211 0.31 -29.49 -14.11
N ASP A 212 0.78 -28.45 -13.43
CA ASP A 212 0.16 -27.13 -13.51
C ASP A 212 0.34 -26.54 -14.93
N ALA A 213 1.50 -26.74 -15.56
CA ALA A 213 1.75 -26.23 -16.92
C ALA A 213 0.80 -26.80 -17.99
N LEU A 214 0.22 -27.98 -17.78
CA LEU A 214 -0.66 -28.66 -18.75
C LEU A 214 -2.12 -28.17 -18.71
N GLY A 215 -2.56 -27.50 -17.65
CA GLY A 215 -3.95 -27.09 -17.45
C GLY A 215 -4.22 -25.58 -17.53
N ASP A 216 -3.19 -24.79 -17.86
CA ASP A 216 -3.12 -23.36 -17.45
C ASP A 216 -2.84 -22.40 -18.62
N GLU A 217 -2.94 -22.84 -19.88
CA GLU A 217 -2.60 -21.99 -21.05
C GLU A 217 -3.42 -20.68 -21.08
N ASP A 218 -4.61 -20.67 -20.46
CA ASP A 218 -5.49 -19.51 -20.42
C ASP A 218 -5.76 -18.94 -18.99
N GLU A 219 -4.98 -19.32 -17.95
CA GLU A 219 -5.20 -18.78 -16.59
C GLU A 219 -4.77 -17.30 -16.49
N CYS A 220 -5.52 -16.52 -15.71
CA CYS A 220 -5.25 -15.11 -15.51
C CYS A 220 -3.86 -14.87 -14.91
N PRO A 221 -2.97 -14.08 -15.56
CA PRO A 221 -1.62 -13.79 -15.06
C PRO A 221 -1.55 -13.15 -13.70
N TYR A 222 -2.65 -12.53 -13.26
CA TYR A 222 -2.77 -11.98 -11.91
C TYR A 222 -2.60 -13.04 -10.81
N GLU A 223 -3.04 -14.29 -11.02
CA GLU A 223 -2.95 -15.36 -10.00
C GLU A 223 -1.49 -15.81 -9.76
N TYR A 224 -0.65 -15.65 -10.78
CA TYR A 224 0.77 -15.97 -10.72
C TYR A 224 1.69 -14.72 -10.86
N ALA A 225 1.16 -13.53 -10.60
CA ALA A 225 1.97 -12.31 -10.53
C ALA A 225 2.54 -12.13 -9.11
N ASP A 226 3.80 -11.71 -9.03
CA ASP A 226 4.40 -11.28 -7.76
C ASP A 226 3.77 -9.96 -7.28
N ILE A 227 4.04 -9.59 -6.03
CA ILE A 227 3.43 -8.40 -5.44
C ILE A 227 3.81 -7.11 -6.18
N PHE A 228 5.02 -6.96 -6.70
CA PHE A 228 5.42 -5.75 -7.43
C PHE A 228 4.77 -5.71 -8.81
N SER A 229 4.67 -6.84 -9.49
CA SER A 229 3.92 -6.94 -10.75
C SER A 229 2.44 -6.60 -10.54
N VAL A 230 1.83 -7.04 -9.44
CA VAL A 230 0.45 -6.66 -9.06
C VAL A 230 0.34 -5.16 -8.76
N LEU A 231 1.30 -4.59 -8.01
CA LEU A 231 1.29 -3.17 -7.64
C LEU A 231 1.46 -2.23 -8.84
N THR A 232 2.31 -2.61 -9.79
CA THR A 232 2.64 -1.83 -11.00
C THR A 232 1.80 -2.19 -12.22
N PHE A 233 0.94 -3.22 -12.13
CA PHE A 233 0.18 -3.80 -13.24
C PHE A 233 1.05 -4.35 -14.39
N SER A 234 2.31 -4.73 -14.09
CA SER A 234 3.24 -5.22 -15.12
C SER A 234 2.80 -6.55 -15.74
N TRP A 235 1.98 -7.35 -15.06
CA TRP A 235 1.41 -8.59 -15.61
C TRP A 235 0.52 -8.35 -16.84
N MET A 236 0.01 -7.14 -17.04
CA MET A 236 -0.81 -6.77 -18.20
C MET A 236 0.03 -6.37 -19.42
N THR A 237 1.32 -6.07 -19.23
CA THR A 237 2.23 -5.60 -20.29
C THR A 237 2.33 -6.55 -21.49
N PRO A 238 2.39 -7.90 -21.34
CA PRO A 238 2.43 -8.82 -22.47
C PRO A 238 1.21 -8.68 -23.40
N LEU A 239 0.00 -8.60 -22.82
CA LEU A 239 -1.24 -8.43 -23.57
C LEU A 239 -1.32 -7.06 -24.25
N MET A 240 -0.92 -5.99 -23.56
CA MET A 240 -0.86 -4.65 -24.18
C MET A 240 0.13 -4.60 -25.36
N LYS A 241 1.28 -5.25 -25.22
CA LYS A 241 2.28 -5.33 -26.29
C LYS A 241 1.79 -6.16 -27.48
N TYR A 242 1.02 -7.22 -27.22
CA TYR A 242 0.37 -8.00 -28.27
C TYR A 242 -0.73 -7.18 -28.96
N GLY A 243 -1.60 -6.51 -28.20
CA GLY A 243 -2.67 -5.63 -28.72
C GLY A 243 -2.17 -4.38 -29.46
N TYR A 244 -0.92 -3.96 -29.25
CA TYR A 244 -0.27 -2.92 -30.05
C TYR A 244 0.09 -3.42 -31.46
N LYS A 245 0.40 -4.71 -31.60
CA LYS A 245 0.82 -5.33 -32.88
C LYS A 245 -0.34 -5.98 -33.63
N ASN A 246 -1.29 -6.55 -32.91
CA ASN A 246 -2.40 -7.32 -33.44
C ASN A 246 -3.71 -6.79 -32.86
N PHE A 247 -4.82 -6.94 -33.60
CA PHE A 247 -6.14 -6.69 -33.05
C PHE A 247 -6.51 -7.81 -32.07
N LEU A 248 -6.90 -7.44 -30.85
CA LEU A 248 -7.31 -8.41 -29.84
C LEU A 248 -8.69 -9.00 -30.19
N THR A 249 -8.76 -10.33 -30.23
CA THR A 249 -10.00 -11.09 -30.34
C THR A 249 -10.38 -11.69 -28.98
N HIS A 250 -11.56 -12.32 -28.88
CA HIS A 250 -11.99 -12.95 -27.63
C HIS A 250 -11.06 -14.08 -27.18
N ASP A 251 -10.50 -14.82 -28.13
CA ASP A 251 -9.64 -15.99 -27.88
C ASP A 251 -8.23 -15.58 -27.38
N ASP A 252 -7.83 -14.32 -27.58
CA ASP A 252 -6.56 -13.78 -27.07
C ASP A 252 -6.64 -13.33 -25.59
N LEU A 253 -7.83 -13.34 -24.99
CA LEU A 253 -8.06 -12.88 -23.63
C LEU A 253 -7.95 -14.03 -22.62
N TRP A 254 -7.30 -13.76 -21.49
CA TRP A 254 -7.23 -14.72 -20.40
C TRP A 254 -8.60 -14.99 -19.76
N ASN A 255 -8.76 -16.20 -19.22
CA ASN A 255 -9.91 -16.54 -18.42
C ASN A 255 -9.98 -15.70 -17.14
N LEU A 256 -11.21 -15.49 -16.65
CA LEU A 256 -11.42 -14.83 -15.37
C LEU A 256 -10.80 -15.66 -14.23
N ARG A 257 -10.31 -14.96 -13.21
CA ARG A 257 -9.91 -15.58 -11.94
C ARG A 257 -11.06 -16.40 -11.37
N LYS A 258 -10.75 -17.58 -10.81
CA LYS A 258 -11.75 -18.52 -10.26
C LYS A 258 -12.71 -17.84 -9.28
N ARG A 259 -12.20 -16.92 -8.44
CA ARG A 259 -12.98 -16.13 -7.45
C ARG A 259 -13.92 -15.07 -8.04
N ASP A 260 -13.69 -14.67 -9.29
CA ASP A 260 -14.47 -13.64 -9.99
C ASP A 260 -15.45 -14.24 -11.00
N THR A 261 -15.43 -15.56 -11.19
CA THR A 261 -16.39 -16.26 -12.06
C THR A 261 -17.83 -16.10 -11.53
N THR A 262 -18.78 -15.97 -12.46
CA THR A 262 -20.21 -15.78 -12.17
C THR A 262 -20.76 -16.88 -11.24
N ARG A 263 -20.28 -18.12 -11.39
CA ARG A 263 -20.68 -19.23 -10.51
C ARG A 263 -20.31 -18.94 -9.05
N VAL A 264 -19.06 -18.57 -8.78
CA VAL A 264 -18.59 -18.35 -7.40
C VAL A 264 -19.23 -17.11 -6.79
N THR A 265 -19.31 -16.01 -7.53
CA THR A 265 -19.90 -14.75 -7.04
C THR A 265 -21.41 -14.86 -6.86
N GLY A 266 -22.09 -15.56 -7.77
CA GLY A 266 -23.52 -15.90 -7.70
C GLY A 266 -23.83 -16.79 -6.49
N ASP A 267 -23.13 -17.92 -6.34
CA ASP A 267 -23.28 -18.84 -5.21
C ASP A 267 -23.05 -18.13 -3.87
N GLN A 268 -22.06 -17.22 -3.81
CA GLN A 268 -21.76 -16.47 -2.60
C GLN A 268 -22.91 -15.53 -2.21
N LEU A 269 -23.48 -14.82 -3.19
CA LEU A 269 -24.60 -13.92 -2.95
C LEU A 269 -25.88 -14.71 -2.62
N GLU A 270 -26.16 -15.80 -3.32
CA GLU A 270 -27.33 -16.67 -3.09
C GLU A 270 -27.31 -17.26 -1.67
N LYS A 271 -26.17 -17.82 -1.23
CA LYS A 271 -26.01 -18.33 0.15
C LYS A 271 -26.31 -17.28 1.22
N VAL A 272 -25.85 -16.04 0.99
CA VAL A 272 -26.08 -14.94 1.93
C VAL A 272 -27.54 -14.47 1.87
N TRP A 273 -28.13 -14.44 0.68
CA TRP A 273 -29.52 -14.07 0.45
C TRP A 273 -30.50 -15.05 1.10
N ASP A 274 -30.27 -16.35 0.96
CA ASP A 274 -31.10 -17.39 1.59
C ASP A 274 -31.07 -17.31 3.12
N ALA A 275 -29.93 -16.92 3.70
CA ALA A 275 -29.82 -16.67 5.14
C ALA A 275 -30.54 -15.37 5.57
N GLU A 276 -30.59 -14.36 4.70
CA GLU A 276 -31.27 -13.09 4.96
C GLU A 276 -32.80 -13.22 4.83
N LEU A 277 -33.29 -14.05 3.88
CA LEU A 277 -34.72 -14.35 3.71
C LEU A 277 -35.37 -14.97 4.95
N LYS A 278 -34.59 -15.63 5.82
CA LYS A 278 -35.07 -16.20 7.09
C LYS A 278 -35.33 -15.14 8.17
N LYS A 279 -34.92 -13.89 7.97
CA LYS A 279 -35.06 -12.80 8.95
C LYS A 279 -36.33 -11.99 8.73
N LYS A 280 -36.80 -11.33 9.79
CA LYS A 280 -37.91 -10.37 9.72
C LYS A 280 -37.42 -9.10 8.99
N GLY A 281 -37.78 -8.96 7.70
CA GLY A 281 -37.43 -7.81 6.85
C GLY A 281 -36.13 -8.00 6.05
N PRO A 282 -36.11 -8.89 5.04
CA PRO A 282 -34.93 -9.12 4.22
C PRO A 282 -34.57 -7.87 3.42
N SER A 283 -33.28 -7.52 3.36
CA SER A 283 -32.81 -6.41 2.52
C SER A 283 -31.61 -6.81 1.67
N LEU A 284 -31.70 -6.50 0.37
CA LEU A 284 -30.64 -6.80 -0.59
C LEU A 284 -29.33 -6.08 -0.22
N TRP A 285 -29.42 -4.85 0.29
CA TRP A 285 -28.28 -4.09 0.79
C TRP A 285 -27.49 -4.87 1.85
N ARG A 286 -28.17 -5.45 2.84
CA ARG A 286 -27.50 -6.26 3.89
C ARG A 286 -26.83 -7.49 3.30
N ALA A 287 -27.48 -8.14 2.34
CA ALA A 287 -26.90 -9.29 1.65
C ALA A 287 -25.65 -8.93 0.83
N LEU A 288 -25.70 -7.83 0.06
CA LEU A 288 -24.56 -7.33 -0.72
C LEU A 288 -23.38 -6.94 0.17
N PHE A 289 -23.61 -6.20 1.26
CA PHE A 289 -22.54 -5.83 2.20
C PHE A 289 -21.95 -7.06 2.90
N LYS A 290 -22.76 -8.06 3.23
CA LYS A 290 -22.26 -9.29 3.86
C LYS A 290 -21.50 -10.18 2.87
N ALA A 291 -21.88 -10.20 1.60
CA ALA A 291 -21.20 -10.97 0.55
C ALA A 291 -19.88 -10.30 0.12
N PHE A 292 -19.90 -8.99 -0.18
CA PHE A 292 -18.79 -8.29 -0.84
C PHE A 292 -18.12 -7.20 0.01
N GLY A 293 -18.59 -6.93 1.22
CA GLY A 293 -18.07 -5.87 2.09
C GLY A 293 -16.64 -6.09 2.58
N GLY A 294 -16.17 -7.34 2.70
CA GLY A 294 -14.79 -7.65 3.12
C GLY A 294 -13.72 -7.12 2.15
N PRO A 295 -13.75 -7.48 0.85
CA PRO A 295 -12.92 -6.87 -0.17
C PRO A 295 -13.08 -5.34 -0.26
N TYR A 296 -14.30 -4.84 -0.11
CA TYR A 296 -14.61 -3.41 -0.17
C TYR A 296 -13.94 -2.63 0.97
N PHE A 297 -14.01 -3.12 2.20
CA PHE A 297 -13.36 -2.52 3.37
C PHE A 297 -11.84 -2.51 3.25
N ARG A 298 -11.23 -3.56 2.69
CA ARG A 298 -9.80 -3.55 2.37
C ARG A 298 -9.44 -2.47 1.36
N GLY A 299 -10.32 -2.19 0.39
CA GLY A 299 -10.19 -1.05 -0.51
C GLY A 299 -10.23 0.29 0.21
N ALA A 300 -11.11 0.44 1.22
CA ALA A 300 -11.20 1.65 2.04
C ALA A 300 -9.88 1.98 2.73
N LEU A 301 -9.25 0.98 3.37
CA LEU A 301 -7.98 1.15 4.07
C LEU A 301 -6.87 1.64 3.13
N VAL A 302 -6.79 1.08 1.92
CA VAL A 302 -5.81 1.51 0.90
C VAL A 302 -6.09 2.95 0.45
N LYS A 303 -7.36 3.32 0.31
CA LYS A 303 -7.75 4.69 -0.03
C LYS A 303 -7.35 5.69 1.06
N THR A 304 -7.54 5.36 2.34
CA THR A 304 -7.11 6.19 3.47
C THR A 304 -5.63 6.51 3.39
N TRP A 305 -4.79 5.51 3.12
CA TRP A 305 -3.35 5.72 2.98
C TRP A 305 -3.01 6.62 1.79
N SER A 306 -3.66 6.41 0.64
CA SER A 306 -3.50 7.30 -0.51
C SER A 306 -3.84 8.76 -0.15
N ASP A 307 -4.93 8.99 0.58
CA ASP A 307 -5.35 10.33 0.96
C ASP A 307 -4.35 10.99 1.91
N ILE A 308 -3.85 10.26 2.91
CA ILE A 308 -2.82 10.76 3.83
C ILE A 308 -1.56 11.17 3.05
N PHE A 309 -1.08 10.32 2.13
CA PHE A 309 0.11 10.63 1.34
C PHE A 309 -0.11 11.78 0.35
N ALA A 310 -1.32 11.92 -0.21
CA ALA A 310 -1.65 13.06 -1.06
C ALA A 310 -1.54 14.40 -0.32
N PHE A 311 -1.95 14.45 0.95
CA PHE A 311 -1.81 15.65 1.81
C PHE A 311 -0.44 15.79 2.47
N ALA A 312 0.37 14.72 2.55
CA ALA A 312 1.77 14.83 2.96
C ALA A 312 2.61 15.62 1.93
N GLN A 313 2.27 15.54 0.63
CA GLN A 313 2.97 16.23 -0.45
C GLN A 313 3.09 17.76 -0.26
N PRO A 314 1.99 18.52 -0.04
CA PRO A 314 2.09 19.97 0.20
C PRO A 314 2.83 20.31 1.50
N GLN A 315 2.79 19.46 2.53
CA GLN A 315 3.55 19.67 3.76
C GLN A 315 5.06 19.49 3.53
N LEU A 316 5.47 18.51 2.74
CA LEU A 316 6.86 18.33 2.34
C LEU A 316 7.35 19.49 1.48
N LEU A 317 6.52 20.00 0.57
CA LEU A 317 6.84 21.21 -0.20
C LEU A 317 7.06 22.42 0.71
N ARG A 318 6.22 22.59 1.74
CA ARG A 318 6.43 23.65 2.75
C ARG A 318 7.78 23.51 3.45
N PHE A 319 8.15 22.31 3.89
CA PHE A 319 9.46 22.08 4.49
C PHE A 319 10.61 22.36 3.53
N LEU A 320 10.44 22.08 2.23
CA LEU A 320 11.42 22.43 1.21
C LEU A 320 11.56 23.94 1.04
N ILE A 321 10.45 24.69 1.03
CA ILE A 321 10.47 26.16 0.94
C ILE A 321 11.17 26.75 2.16
N LEU A 322 10.86 26.27 3.38
CA LEU A 322 11.54 26.71 4.60
C LEU A 322 13.04 26.38 4.60
N PHE A 323 13.42 25.25 4.00
CA PHE A 323 14.82 24.92 3.79
C PHE A 323 15.50 25.92 2.84
N ILE A 324 14.88 26.26 1.72
CA ILE A 324 15.41 27.25 0.77
C ILE A 324 15.51 28.64 1.43
N ASP A 325 14.52 29.03 2.21
CA ASP A 325 14.53 30.32 2.90
C ASP A 325 15.67 30.44 3.93
N SER A 326 16.06 29.32 4.57
CA SER A 326 17.20 29.31 5.48
C SER A 326 18.54 29.67 4.83
N TYR A 327 18.69 29.47 3.50
CA TYR A 327 19.88 29.91 2.76
C TYR A 327 19.94 31.42 2.53
N ARG A 328 18.85 32.14 2.78
CA ARG A 328 18.81 33.60 2.73
C ARG A 328 19.24 34.23 4.06
N GLY A 329 19.22 33.49 5.16
CA GLY A 329 19.64 33.94 6.50
C GLY A 329 21.11 33.64 6.81
N GLU A 330 21.56 34.01 8.02
CA GLU A 330 22.96 33.88 8.46
C GLU A 330 23.40 32.43 8.76
N ASN A 331 22.46 31.50 8.96
CA ASN A 331 22.75 30.10 9.29
C ASN A 331 22.11 29.12 8.28
N PRO A 332 22.79 28.80 7.17
CA PRO A 332 22.25 27.90 6.14
C PRO A 332 22.12 26.46 6.67
N GLN A 333 20.97 25.85 6.40
CA GLN A 333 20.74 24.44 6.74
C GLN A 333 21.52 23.50 5.79
N PRO A 334 21.92 22.30 6.23
CA PRO A 334 22.73 21.39 5.43
C PRO A 334 21.99 20.90 4.17
N VAL A 335 22.70 20.85 3.03
CA VAL A 335 22.18 20.39 1.72
C VAL A 335 21.50 19.02 1.80
N VAL A 336 21.99 18.15 2.68
CA VAL A 336 21.44 16.81 2.95
C VAL A 336 19.96 16.85 3.33
N ARG A 337 19.54 17.86 4.09
CA ARG A 337 18.13 18.01 4.51
C ARG A 337 17.24 18.30 3.30
N GLY A 338 17.67 19.17 2.40
CA GLY A 338 16.96 19.46 1.15
C GLY A 338 16.84 18.22 0.27
N LEU A 339 17.93 17.46 0.11
CA LEU A 339 17.93 16.20 -0.65
C LEU A 339 16.98 15.16 -0.03
N ALA A 340 17.00 15.01 1.31
CA ALA A 340 16.12 14.08 2.01
C ALA A 340 14.64 14.45 1.85
N ILE A 341 14.29 15.74 1.89
CA ILE A 341 12.92 16.21 1.64
C ILE A 341 12.52 15.90 0.19
N ALA A 342 13.37 16.19 -0.79
CA ALA A 342 13.09 15.92 -2.20
C ALA A 342 12.89 14.42 -2.49
N LEU A 343 13.75 13.56 -1.95
CA LEU A 343 13.59 12.11 -2.03
C LEU A 343 12.34 11.63 -1.29
N GLY A 344 12.01 12.25 -0.16
CA GLY A 344 10.76 12.02 0.56
C GLY A 344 9.52 12.36 -0.27
N MET A 345 9.52 13.51 -0.96
CA MET A 345 8.44 13.91 -1.89
C MET A 345 8.27 12.91 -3.02
N PHE A 346 9.36 12.42 -3.60
CA PHE A 346 9.31 11.37 -4.63
C PHE A 346 8.77 10.05 -4.08
N GLY A 347 9.24 9.61 -2.91
CA GLY A 347 8.76 8.38 -2.29
C GLY A 347 7.27 8.45 -1.94
N VAL A 348 6.82 9.57 -1.36
CA VAL A 348 5.41 9.81 -1.04
C VAL A 348 4.54 9.80 -2.28
N SER A 349 4.95 10.46 -3.37
CA SER A 349 4.16 10.48 -4.61
C SER A 349 4.04 9.10 -5.26
N VAL A 350 5.11 8.30 -5.25
CA VAL A 350 5.09 6.92 -5.76
C VAL A 350 4.14 6.05 -4.93
N VAL A 351 4.28 6.06 -3.59
CA VAL A 351 3.42 5.25 -2.71
C VAL A 351 1.96 5.70 -2.80
N GLN A 352 1.71 7.02 -2.87
CA GLN A 352 0.38 7.57 -3.07
C GLN A 352 -0.26 7.06 -4.36
N THR A 353 0.48 7.13 -5.47
CA THR A 353 0.02 6.68 -6.80
C THR A 353 -0.30 5.18 -6.80
N ILE A 354 0.58 4.35 -6.23
CA ILE A 354 0.37 2.91 -6.09
C ILE A 354 -0.92 2.64 -5.29
N CYS A 355 -1.07 3.25 -4.12
CA CYS A 355 -2.27 3.08 -3.29
C CYS A 355 -3.54 3.51 -4.03
N LEU A 356 -3.52 4.65 -4.72
CA LEU A 356 -4.68 5.16 -5.46
C LEU A 356 -5.15 4.17 -6.53
N HIS A 357 -4.25 3.66 -7.37
CA HIS A 357 -4.62 2.74 -8.44
C HIS A 357 -5.02 1.36 -7.90
N GLN A 358 -4.38 0.88 -6.83
CA GLN A 358 -4.79 -0.36 -6.17
C GLN A 358 -6.17 -0.26 -5.52
N TYR A 359 -6.53 0.92 -5.00
CA TYR A 359 -7.88 1.21 -4.55
C TYR A 359 -8.88 1.13 -5.72
N PHE A 360 -8.61 1.84 -6.83
CA PHE A 360 -9.49 1.83 -8.00
C PHE A 360 -9.73 0.42 -8.49
N GLN A 361 -8.68 -0.37 -8.70
CA GLN A 361 -8.81 -1.76 -9.15
C GLN A 361 -9.73 -2.58 -8.24
N ARG A 362 -9.60 -2.44 -6.91
CA ARG A 362 -10.44 -3.17 -5.94
C ARG A 362 -11.90 -2.71 -5.97
N ALA A 363 -12.14 -1.41 -6.15
CA ALA A 363 -13.48 -0.86 -6.28
C ALA A 363 -14.16 -1.35 -7.57
N PHE A 364 -13.46 -1.29 -8.71
CA PHE A 364 -13.92 -1.83 -9.99
C PHE A 364 -14.21 -3.33 -9.93
N GLU A 365 -13.31 -4.13 -9.37
CA GLU A 365 -13.53 -5.56 -9.16
C GLU A 365 -14.77 -5.84 -8.30
N THR A 366 -14.98 -5.06 -7.24
CA THR A 366 -16.15 -5.24 -6.36
C THR A 366 -17.45 -4.89 -7.08
N GLY A 367 -17.47 -3.79 -7.84
CA GLY A 367 -18.61 -3.44 -8.69
C GLY A 367 -18.92 -4.53 -9.72
N MET A 368 -17.91 -5.08 -10.39
CA MET A 368 -18.09 -6.18 -11.34
C MET A 368 -18.63 -7.45 -10.68
N ARG A 369 -18.19 -7.79 -9.46
CA ARG A 369 -18.75 -8.93 -8.69
C ARG A 369 -20.22 -8.71 -8.34
N VAL A 370 -20.59 -7.49 -7.93
CA VAL A 370 -21.99 -7.10 -7.69
C VAL A 370 -22.81 -7.24 -8.96
N LYS A 371 -22.33 -6.69 -10.08
CA LYS A 371 -22.97 -6.79 -11.40
C LYS A 371 -23.24 -8.24 -11.81
N SER A 372 -22.19 -9.06 -11.85
CA SER A 372 -22.24 -10.45 -12.28
C SER A 372 -23.18 -11.29 -11.39
N SER A 373 -23.08 -11.16 -10.07
CA SER A 373 -23.90 -11.93 -9.13
C SER A 373 -25.38 -11.52 -9.15
N LEU A 374 -25.69 -10.23 -9.26
CA LEU A 374 -27.07 -9.76 -9.41
C LEU A 374 -27.69 -10.23 -10.72
N THR A 375 -26.95 -10.16 -11.82
CA THR A 375 -27.39 -10.67 -13.13
C THR A 375 -27.75 -12.16 -13.03
N ALA A 376 -26.87 -12.97 -12.44
CA ALA A 376 -27.10 -14.41 -12.25
C ALA A 376 -28.29 -14.71 -11.34
N MET A 377 -28.46 -13.95 -10.25
CA MET A 377 -29.59 -14.10 -9.33
C MET A 377 -30.91 -13.74 -10.00
N ILE A 378 -30.98 -12.63 -10.74
CA ILE A 378 -32.20 -12.20 -11.45
C ILE A 378 -32.57 -13.23 -12.52
N TYR A 379 -31.58 -13.72 -13.28
CA TYR A 379 -31.78 -14.76 -14.29
C TYR A 379 -32.30 -16.06 -13.66
N THR A 380 -31.67 -16.54 -12.58
CA THR A 380 -32.11 -17.76 -11.88
C THR A 380 -33.52 -17.59 -11.32
N LYS A 381 -33.86 -16.39 -10.84
CA LYS A 381 -35.20 -16.11 -10.30
C LYS A 381 -36.27 -16.02 -11.38
N SER A 382 -35.96 -15.49 -12.57
CA SER A 382 -36.92 -15.39 -13.68
C SER A 382 -37.33 -16.77 -14.22
N LEU A 383 -36.41 -17.74 -14.19
CA LEU A 383 -36.68 -19.14 -14.55
C LEU A 383 -37.59 -19.86 -13.53
N LYS A 384 -37.61 -19.40 -12.28
CA LYS A 384 -38.39 -20.00 -11.17
C LYS A 384 -39.63 -19.19 -10.80
N LEU A 385 -40.05 -18.25 -11.64
CA LEU A 385 -41.18 -17.36 -11.38
C LEU A 385 -42.52 -18.11 -11.57
N SER A 386 -43.47 -17.92 -10.66
CA SER A 386 -44.84 -18.43 -10.82
C SER A 386 -45.56 -17.73 -11.97
N ASN A 387 -46.64 -18.32 -12.49
CA ASN A 387 -47.44 -17.69 -13.55
C ASN A 387 -48.02 -16.33 -13.10
N GLU A 388 -48.43 -16.21 -11.84
CA GLU A 388 -48.88 -14.93 -11.25
C GLU A 388 -47.74 -13.90 -11.19
N GLY A 389 -46.54 -14.33 -10.77
CA GLY A 389 -45.35 -13.47 -10.78
C GLY A 389 -44.99 -12.99 -12.19
N ARG A 390 -45.10 -13.87 -13.19
CA ARG A 390 -44.84 -13.56 -14.60
C ARG A 390 -45.91 -12.67 -15.23
N ALA A 391 -47.14 -12.73 -14.74
CA ALA A 391 -48.20 -11.79 -15.13
C ALA A 391 -47.96 -10.39 -14.52
N SER A 392 -47.40 -10.32 -13.30
CA SER A 392 -47.13 -9.04 -12.61
C SER A 392 -45.88 -8.30 -13.10
N LYS A 393 -44.93 -8.99 -13.73
CA LYS A 393 -43.67 -8.42 -14.22
C LYS A 393 -43.45 -8.82 -15.66
N SER A 394 -43.39 -7.83 -16.55
CA SER A 394 -43.16 -8.07 -17.97
C SER A 394 -41.73 -8.55 -18.21
N THR A 395 -41.51 -9.24 -19.34
CA THR A 395 -40.15 -9.62 -19.78
C THR A 395 -39.26 -8.38 -19.94
N GLY A 396 -39.83 -7.25 -20.38
CA GLY A 396 -39.12 -5.97 -20.48
C GLY A 396 -38.63 -5.46 -19.13
N ASP A 397 -39.45 -5.57 -18.07
CA ASP A 397 -39.07 -5.16 -16.72
C ASP A 397 -37.89 -6.00 -16.19
N ILE A 398 -37.91 -7.31 -16.44
CA ILE A 398 -36.83 -8.22 -16.02
C ILE A 398 -35.53 -7.88 -16.73
N VAL A 399 -35.58 -7.63 -18.05
CA VAL A 399 -34.41 -7.20 -18.81
C VAL A 399 -33.90 -5.84 -18.32
N ASN A 400 -34.81 -4.91 -17.97
CA ASN A 400 -34.43 -3.62 -17.38
C ASN A 400 -33.71 -3.80 -16.03
N TYR A 401 -34.19 -4.70 -15.17
CA TYR A 401 -33.48 -5.05 -13.93
C TYR A 401 -32.07 -5.62 -14.19
N MET A 402 -31.95 -6.47 -15.22
CA MET A 402 -30.67 -7.07 -15.63
C MET A 402 -29.74 -6.12 -16.39
N ALA A 403 -30.21 -4.99 -16.91
CA ALA A 403 -29.39 -4.07 -17.70
C ALA A 403 -29.09 -2.76 -16.95
N VAL A 404 -30.12 -2.08 -16.45
CA VAL A 404 -30.03 -0.71 -15.92
C VAL A 404 -29.84 -0.70 -14.41
N ASP A 405 -30.73 -1.37 -13.67
CA ASP A 405 -30.74 -1.26 -12.21
C ASP A 405 -29.52 -1.91 -11.57
N GLN A 406 -29.11 -3.07 -12.07
CA GLN A 406 -27.90 -3.74 -11.59
C GLN A 406 -26.62 -2.98 -11.94
N GLN A 407 -26.59 -2.26 -13.08
CA GLN A 407 -25.47 -1.40 -13.45
C GLN A 407 -25.34 -0.24 -12.48
N ARG A 408 -26.45 0.44 -12.14
CA ARG A 408 -26.45 1.52 -11.13
C ARG A 408 -25.92 1.05 -9.77
N LEU A 409 -26.29 -0.16 -9.34
CA LEU A 409 -25.76 -0.76 -8.11
C LEU A 409 -24.25 -1.06 -8.18
N SER A 410 -23.77 -1.55 -9.33
CA SER A 410 -22.35 -1.73 -9.59
C SER A 410 -21.60 -0.39 -9.55
N ASP A 411 -22.12 0.64 -10.20
CA ASP A 411 -21.50 1.98 -10.25
C ASP A 411 -21.43 2.60 -8.85
N LEU A 412 -22.48 2.41 -8.03
CA LEU A 412 -22.43 2.82 -6.62
C LEU A 412 -21.34 2.06 -5.86
N ALA A 413 -21.14 0.76 -6.11
CA ALA A 413 -20.03 0.02 -5.50
C ALA A 413 -18.65 0.49 -6.01
N GLN A 414 -18.55 1.07 -7.21
CA GLN A 414 -17.30 1.61 -7.73
C GLN A 414 -16.97 2.98 -7.13
N PHE A 415 -17.94 3.90 -7.09
CA PHE A 415 -17.73 5.28 -6.65
C PHE A 415 -18.12 5.55 -5.20
N GLY A 416 -18.84 4.63 -4.55
CA GLY A 416 -19.39 4.81 -3.21
C GLY A 416 -18.33 5.06 -2.14
N MET A 417 -17.09 4.63 -2.35
CA MET A 417 -16.00 4.90 -1.40
C MET A 417 -15.66 6.40 -1.35
N GLN A 418 -15.89 7.14 -2.43
CA GLN A 418 -15.71 8.59 -2.46
C GLN A 418 -16.63 9.30 -1.46
N LEU A 419 -17.79 8.72 -1.14
CA LEU A 419 -18.73 9.27 -0.16
C LEU A 419 -18.12 9.36 1.25
N TRP A 420 -17.31 8.36 1.63
CA TRP A 420 -16.59 8.36 2.91
C TRP A 420 -15.25 9.12 2.81
N SER A 421 -14.55 8.97 1.70
CA SER A 421 -13.22 9.57 1.49
C SER A 421 -13.28 11.10 1.33
N ALA A 422 -14.31 11.66 0.70
CA ALA A 422 -14.42 13.10 0.51
C ALA A 422 -14.49 13.88 1.85
N PRO A 423 -15.34 13.52 2.83
CA PRO A 423 -15.29 14.12 4.16
C PRO A 423 -13.91 14.00 4.82
N PHE A 424 -13.27 12.84 4.71
CA PHE A 424 -11.93 12.62 5.25
C PHE A 424 -10.88 13.56 4.62
N GLN A 425 -10.90 13.71 3.30
CA GLN A 425 -10.04 14.65 2.57
C GLN A 425 -10.30 16.11 2.98
N ILE A 426 -11.56 16.49 3.17
CA ILE A 426 -11.93 17.84 3.63
C ILE A 426 -11.32 18.10 5.01
N VAL A 427 -11.41 17.14 5.95
CA VAL A 427 -10.80 17.27 7.29
C VAL A 427 -9.27 17.39 7.19
N LEU A 428 -8.61 16.55 6.39
CA LEU A 428 -7.16 16.64 6.18
C LEU A 428 -6.73 17.99 5.58
N CYS A 429 -7.51 18.50 4.63
CA CYS A 429 -7.31 19.80 4.02
C CYS A 429 -7.47 20.93 5.05
N MET A 430 -8.53 20.90 5.85
CA MET A 430 -8.76 21.90 6.91
C MET A 430 -7.62 21.90 7.93
N VAL A 431 -7.20 20.74 8.43
CA VAL A 431 -6.07 20.64 9.37
C VAL A 431 -4.78 21.17 8.74
N SER A 432 -4.51 20.80 7.49
CA SER A 432 -3.32 21.26 6.76
C SER A 432 -3.31 22.78 6.56
N LEU A 433 -4.44 23.36 6.14
CA LEU A 433 -4.58 24.80 5.92
C LEU A 433 -4.52 25.59 7.23
N TYR A 434 -5.09 25.06 8.32
CA TYR A 434 -5.02 25.67 9.64
C TYR A 434 -3.57 25.82 10.10
N GLN A 435 -2.76 24.78 9.90
CA GLN A 435 -1.32 24.82 10.23
C GLN A 435 -0.53 25.80 9.35
N LEU A 436 -1.01 26.13 8.16
CA LEU A 436 -0.35 27.03 7.21
C LEU A 436 -0.68 28.51 7.44
N VAL A 437 -1.96 28.84 7.65
CA VAL A 437 -2.46 30.23 7.61
C VAL A 437 -3.29 30.59 8.87
N GLY A 438 -3.46 29.67 9.81
CA GLY A 438 -4.25 29.90 11.03
C GLY A 438 -5.74 30.14 10.74
N LEU A 439 -6.39 30.97 11.57
CA LEU A 439 -7.84 31.24 11.47
C LEU A 439 -8.25 31.93 10.15
N SER A 440 -7.31 32.57 9.45
CA SER A 440 -7.53 33.21 8.16
C SER A 440 -8.02 32.23 7.08
N MET A 441 -7.84 30.91 7.26
CA MET A 441 -8.37 29.88 6.37
C MET A 441 -9.91 29.90 6.24
N LEU A 442 -10.62 30.38 7.27
CA LEU A 442 -12.09 30.36 7.31
C LEU A 442 -12.71 31.21 6.19
N ALA A 443 -12.02 32.29 5.79
CA ALA A 443 -12.42 33.13 4.67
C ALA A 443 -12.44 32.36 3.33
N GLY A 444 -11.54 31.38 3.14
CA GLY A 444 -11.49 30.53 1.95
C GLY A 444 -12.48 29.36 1.97
N ILE A 445 -12.91 28.92 3.16
CA ILE A 445 -13.86 27.81 3.32
C ILE A 445 -15.29 28.24 2.96
N GLY A 446 -15.68 29.49 3.25
CA GLY A 446 -17.00 30.02 2.93
C GLY A 446 -17.42 29.81 1.47
N PRO A 447 -16.63 30.25 0.48
CA PRO A 447 -16.90 30.03 -0.94
C PRO A 447 -16.96 28.55 -1.34
N LEU A 448 -16.11 27.69 -0.76
CA LEU A 448 -16.11 26.25 -1.04
C LEU A 448 -17.40 25.57 -0.56
N ILE A 449 -17.89 25.94 0.63
CA ILE A 449 -19.16 25.42 1.16
C ILE A 449 -20.34 25.92 0.32
N LEU A 450 -20.30 27.17 -0.16
CA LEU A 450 -21.33 27.74 -1.04
C LEU A 450 -21.37 27.07 -2.43
N MET A 451 -20.22 26.60 -2.94
CA MET A 451 -20.14 25.89 -4.22
C MET A 451 -20.80 24.51 -4.18
N MET A 452 -20.85 23.81 -3.03
CA MET A 452 -21.53 22.51 -2.92
C MET A 452 -23.02 22.53 -3.26
N PRO A 453 -23.87 23.41 -2.66
CA PRO A 453 -25.28 23.49 -3.02
C PRO A 453 -25.49 24.03 -4.43
N LEU A 454 -24.62 24.93 -4.92
CA LEU A 454 -24.68 25.43 -6.29
C LEU A 454 -24.50 24.28 -7.30
N ASN A 455 -23.48 23.44 -7.11
CA ASN A 455 -23.25 22.25 -7.95
C ASN A 455 -24.44 21.28 -7.87
N GLY A 456 -25.07 21.14 -6.70
CA GLY A 456 -26.28 20.32 -6.54
C GLY A 456 -27.50 20.88 -7.28
N LEU A 457 -27.69 22.21 -7.30
CA LEU A 457 -28.74 22.86 -8.08
C LEU A 457 -28.50 22.72 -9.58
N ILE A 458 -27.26 22.93 -10.04
CA ILE A 458 -26.88 22.75 -11.44
C ILE A 458 -27.13 21.31 -11.87
N ALA A 459 -26.74 20.31 -11.07
CA ALA A 459 -27.00 18.91 -11.36
C ALA A 459 -28.50 18.60 -11.50
N LYS A 460 -29.35 19.17 -10.62
CA LYS A 460 -30.82 19.03 -10.74
C LYS A 460 -31.38 19.70 -12.00
N VAL A 461 -30.85 20.86 -12.39
CA VAL A 461 -31.24 21.51 -13.64
C VAL A 461 -30.81 20.65 -14.84
N MET A 462 -29.59 20.13 -14.83
CA MET A 462 -29.07 19.21 -15.85
C MET A 462 -29.86 17.90 -15.93
N GLU A 463 -30.41 17.38 -14.83
CA GLU A 463 -31.27 16.20 -14.84
C GLU A 463 -32.64 16.50 -15.48
N LYS A 464 -33.13 17.74 -15.32
CA LYS A 464 -34.43 18.18 -15.86
C LYS A 464 -34.40 18.55 -17.34
N SER A 465 -33.25 18.97 -17.86
CA SER A 465 -33.08 19.38 -19.26
C SER A 465 -33.10 18.28 -20.34
N PRO A 466 -32.61 17.03 -20.14
CA PRO A 466 -32.68 15.99 -21.16
C PRO A 466 -34.11 15.59 -21.52
N ASP A 467 -35.07 15.70 -20.59
CA ASP A 467 -36.49 15.45 -20.86
C ASP A 467 -37.10 16.47 -21.84
N GLN A 468 -36.53 17.69 -21.94
CA GLN A 468 -37.02 18.73 -22.85
C GLN A 468 -36.48 18.59 -24.27
N ALA A 469 -35.33 17.94 -24.48
CA ALA A 469 -34.76 17.73 -25.81
C ALA A 469 -35.44 16.58 -26.59
N THR A 470 -36.09 15.64 -25.90
CA THR A 470 -36.92 14.59 -26.51
C THR A 470 -38.37 15.01 -26.79
N ALA A 471 -38.74 16.24 -26.45
CA ALA A 471 -40.06 16.80 -26.69
C ALA A 471 -40.05 17.78 -27.88
N GLU A 472 -39.68 17.31 -29.08
CA GLU A 472 -40.08 17.97 -30.33
C GLU A 472 -41.28 17.23 -30.96
N PRO A 473 -42.19 17.97 -31.63
CA PRO A 473 -43.56 17.55 -31.86
C PRO A 473 -43.66 16.46 -32.93
N ARG A 474 -44.57 15.49 -32.71
CA ARG A 474 -45.07 14.64 -33.80
C ARG A 474 -45.66 15.57 -34.86
N ILE A 475 -44.92 15.79 -35.95
CA ILE A 475 -45.43 16.41 -37.16
C ILE A 475 -46.60 15.55 -37.63
N GLY A 476 -47.80 16.14 -37.59
CA GLY A 476 -49.01 15.54 -38.12
C GLY A 476 -48.80 15.23 -39.60
N ARG A 477 -49.00 13.96 -39.95
CA ARG A 477 -49.14 13.54 -41.35
C ARG A 477 -50.61 13.71 -41.71
N SER A 478 -50.94 14.86 -42.29
CA SER A 478 -52.09 15.04 -43.17
C SER A 478 -51.52 15.35 -44.55
N ASP A 479 -51.53 14.35 -45.41
CA ASP A 479 -51.88 14.40 -46.83
C ASP A 479 -52.01 12.96 -47.35
#